data_AF-A0A7V0MMY7-F1
#
_entry.id   AF-A0A7V0MMY7-F1
#
_cell.length_a   1.000
_cell.length_b   1.000
_cell.length_c   1.000
_cell.angle_alpha   90.00
_cell.angle_beta   90.00
_cell.angle_gamma   90.00
#
_symmetry.space_group_name_H-M   'P 1'
#
loop_
_entity.id
_entity.type
_entity.pdbx_description
1 polymer ?
#
loop_
_entity_poly.entity_id
_entity_poly.type
_entity_poly.pdbx_seq_one_letter_code
_entity_poly.pdbx_strand_id
1 'polypeptide(L)'
;MKWIEEGPDVETYKKCEEREGKTPTIEEIEGYKKTWQRDRLSWIKDSLPQEWKERYEALVDELGEPEHPDFASVTTTWVGPTSPKTPQELQAMSVSEIVDYLKRWEPPKDILERPTPEGLGRILAQVVSQDPARFAKEAESFKGLDPTYIRHLLSGFREARPQESFDWKPVLFLCQWVMEQPREIPDRREEPLDKDPHWGWARQEVARLLSAGFEEGSKEMPIDFKKLVWSILEPITDDPDPTPEEETKYGGTNMDLVTLSINTTRGEAMHTVIRYALWCKRHLKVESLEELPEVKKVLEKHLDPDVDPSFAIRSVYGQWFPSLVSIDKEWAKSHVGKIFPHDEPSQLFWEAAWGAYIVFCPLYFCPPYDEVFEVLYGEYEKAVEKMGKWSPKISHIADPDEKIAEHLMAFYLKGKINLTDRVLNSFWEKASDELRAHAMEFIGRSLPNIEEKEILKRSKLLWELRLKSAEESLQKNDYKKEIAAFGWWFISGRFENTWAFQQLLQAIKFSKRIEPTNLVVERLARLVTNYPKEAVRCFKELVDGEIEYWDVLGWHKEAEELLSIALESADIEAKELAEETIHKLGARDHLEFGKILKK
;
A
#
# COMPACT_ATOMS: atom_id res chain seq x y z
N MET A 1 -20.53 36.76 8.93
CA MET A 1 -19.58 37.13 7.86
C MET A 1 -18.22 37.62 8.37
N LYS A 2 -18.01 37.86 9.68
CA LYS A 2 -16.68 38.22 10.23
C LYS A 2 -15.55 37.26 9.85
N TRP A 3 -15.82 35.95 9.85
CA TRP A 3 -14.84 34.94 9.42
C TRP A 3 -14.47 35.04 7.93
N ILE A 4 -15.37 35.53 7.07
CA ILE A 4 -15.07 35.79 5.65
C ILE A 4 -14.18 37.05 5.54
N GLU A 5 -14.45 38.07 6.35
CA GLU A 5 -13.65 39.30 6.43
C GLU A 5 -12.22 39.06 6.92
N GLU A 6 -12.07 38.20 7.93
CA GLU A 6 -10.79 37.74 8.46
C GLU A 6 -9.94 37.06 7.38
N GLY A 7 -10.57 36.29 6.50
CA GLY A 7 -9.94 35.63 5.35
C GLY A 7 -9.42 34.22 5.67
N PRO A 8 -8.78 33.54 4.70
CA PRO A 8 -8.22 32.21 4.92
C PRO A 8 -6.97 32.26 5.82
N ASP A 9 -6.55 31.10 6.33
CA ASP A 9 -5.25 30.97 6.99
C ASP A 9 -4.10 31.13 5.98
N VAL A 10 -3.48 32.31 6.00
CA VAL A 10 -2.38 32.69 5.11
C VAL A 10 -1.08 31.96 5.45
N GLU A 11 -0.87 31.55 6.70
CA GLU A 11 0.36 30.84 7.09
C GLU A 11 0.41 29.43 6.50
N THR A 12 -0.74 28.77 6.38
CA THR A 12 -0.84 27.49 5.66
C THR A 12 -0.53 27.66 4.18
N TYR A 13 -1.03 28.73 3.53
CA TYR A 13 -0.72 29.03 2.13
C TYR A 13 0.78 29.29 1.90
N LYS A 14 1.43 30.10 2.74
CA LYS A 14 2.88 30.35 2.65
C LYS A 14 3.70 29.07 2.76
N LYS A 15 3.38 28.20 3.73
CA LYS A 15 4.08 26.92 3.92
C LYS A 15 3.92 25.99 2.72
N CYS A 16 2.78 26.02 2.03
CA CYS A 16 2.56 25.25 0.81
C CYS A 16 3.45 25.77 -0.34
N GLU A 17 3.46 27.08 -0.60
CA GLU A 17 4.31 27.68 -1.63
C GLU A 17 5.82 27.49 -1.33
N GLU A 18 6.22 27.59 -0.06
CA GLU A 18 7.60 27.36 0.38
C GLU A 18 8.06 25.90 0.15
N ARG A 19 7.17 24.91 0.27
CA ARG A 19 7.46 23.50 -0.07
C ARG A 19 7.70 23.31 -1.57
N GLU A 20 7.16 24.19 -2.40
CA GLU A 20 7.40 24.23 -3.85
C GLU A 20 8.56 25.17 -4.23
N GLY A 21 9.28 25.72 -3.24
CA GLY A 21 10.45 26.58 -3.44
C GLY A 21 10.11 28.03 -3.82
N LYS A 22 8.86 28.48 -3.62
CA LYS A 22 8.41 29.85 -3.87
C LYS A 22 8.18 30.60 -2.56
N THR A 23 8.51 31.89 -2.53
CA THR A 23 8.13 32.79 -1.43
C THR A 23 7.09 33.76 -1.96
N PRO A 24 5.80 33.62 -1.58
CA PRO A 24 4.74 34.44 -2.14
C PRO A 24 4.91 35.90 -1.71
N THR A 25 4.73 36.80 -2.67
CA THR A 25 4.76 38.25 -2.47
C THR A 25 3.52 38.72 -1.69
N ILE A 26 3.58 39.95 -1.16
CA ILE A 26 2.44 40.57 -0.45
C ILE A 26 1.21 40.67 -1.38
N GLU A 27 1.45 40.98 -2.66
CA GLU A 27 0.40 41.10 -3.68
C GLU A 27 -0.28 39.76 -3.98
N GLU A 28 0.48 38.66 -4.04
CA GLU A 28 -0.06 37.30 -4.24
C GLU A 28 -0.89 36.84 -3.02
N ILE A 29 -0.45 37.19 -1.82
CA ILE A 29 -1.20 36.89 -0.58
C ILE A 29 -2.52 37.65 -0.55
N GLU A 30 -2.51 38.94 -0.93
CA GLU A 30 -3.72 39.75 -1.04
C GLU A 30 -4.67 39.21 -2.12
N GLY A 31 -4.13 38.81 -3.29
CA GLY A 31 -4.88 38.17 -4.36
C GLY A 31 -5.55 36.87 -3.90
N TYR A 32 -4.80 35.99 -3.22
CA TYR A 32 -5.34 34.75 -2.66
C TYR A 32 -6.49 35.01 -1.67
N LYS A 33 -6.32 36.00 -0.78
CA LYS A 33 -7.37 36.37 0.18
C LYS A 33 -8.63 36.88 -0.52
N LYS A 34 -8.49 37.75 -1.54
CA LYS A 34 -9.62 38.28 -2.31
C LYS A 34 -10.37 37.19 -3.07
N THR A 35 -9.65 36.28 -3.73
CA THR A 35 -10.23 35.12 -4.44
C THR A 35 -11.02 34.24 -3.47
N TRP A 36 -10.44 33.92 -2.32
CA TRP A 36 -11.12 33.13 -1.30
C TRP A 36 -12.39 33.80 -0.76
N GLN A 37 -12.35 35.13 -0.55
CA GLN A 37 -13.52 35.91 -0.11
C GLN A 37 -14.63 35.93 -1.16
N ARG A 38 -14.27 36.16 -2.43
CA ARG A 38 -15.21 36.11 -3.57
C ARG A 38 -15.93 34.77 -3.62
N ASP A 39 -15.17 33.67 -3.56
CA ASP A 39 -15.71 32.32 -3.72
C ASP A 39 -16.65 31.96 -2.56
N ARG A 40 -16.32 32.34 -1.32
CA ARG A 40 -17.20 32.11 -0.16
C ARG A 40 -18.45 33.00 -0.15
N LEU A 41 -18.36 34.23 -0.64
CA LEU A 41 -19.53 35.10 -0.79
C LEU A 41 -20.47 34.61 -1.88
N SER A 42 -19.93 33.96 -2.92
CA SER A 42 -20.74 33.40 -4.03
C SER A 42 -21.78 32.38 -3.57
N TRP A 43 -21.50 31.61 -2.51
CA TRP A 43 -22.38 30.58 -1.94
C TRP A 43 -23.70 31.14 -1.41
N ILE A 44 -23.67 32.40 -0.97
CA ILE A 44 -24.79 33.06 -0.30
C ILE A 44 -25.21 34.35 -1.02
N LYS A 45 -24.79 34.52 -2.28
CA LYS A 45 -24.96 35.77 -3.06
C LYS A 45 -26.40 36.27 -3.09
N ASP A 46 -27.37 35.37 -3.15
CA ASP A 46 -28.81 35.71 -3.21
C ASP A 46 -29.39 36.16 -1.86
N SER A 47 -28.64 35.99 -0.76
CA SER A 47 -29.03 36.33 0.61
C SER A 47 -28.08 37.33 1.28
N LEU A 48 -27.19 37.97 0.52
CA LEU A 48 -26.24 38.96 1.06
C LEU A 48 -26.95 40.27 1.45
N PRO A 49 -26.68 40.83 2.65
CA PRO A 49 -27.01 42.21 2.98
C PRO A 49 -26.34 43.20 2.01
N GLN A 50 -26.94 44.37 1.80
CA GLN A 50 -26.52 45.36 0.81
C GLN A 50 -25.00 45.67 0.82
N GLU A 51 -24.42 45.91 2.01
CA GLU A 51 -23.00 46.20 2.16
C GLU A 51 -22.09 45.05 1.67
N TRP A 52 -22.49 43.80 1.90
CA TRP A 52 -21.72 42.63 1.49
C TRP A 52 -21.93 42.27 0.03
N LYS A 53 -23.10 42.62 -0.51
CA LYS A 53 -23.40 42.49 -1.94
C LYS A 53 -22.51 43.40 -2.78
N GLU A 54 -22.36 44.67 -2.37
CA GLU A 54 -21.47 45.63 -3.04
C GLU A 54 -19.99 45.18 -2.99
N ARG A 55 -19.54 44.61 -1.86
CA ARG A 55 -18.18 44.04 -1.75
C ARG A 55 -17.99 42.82 -2.65
N TYR A 56 -18.99 41.95 -2.75
CA TYR A 56 -18.95 40.79 -3.64
C TYR A 56 -18.91 41.21 -5.12
N GLU A 57 -19.76 42.16 -5.52
CA GLU A 57 -19.78 42.70 -6.90
C GLU A 57 -18.43 43.34 -7.26
N ALA A 58 -17.82 44.11 -6.35
CA ALA A 58 -16.47 44.67 -6.56
C ALA A 58 -15.37 43.60 -6.73
N LEU A 59 -15.46 42.48 -6.00
CA LEU A 59 -14.52 41.36 -6.14
C LEU A 59 -14.73 40.59 -7.45
N VAL A 60 -15.97 40.48 -7.92
CA VAL A 60 -16.30 39.87 -9.22
C VAL A 60 -15.83 40.78 -10.37
N ASP A 61 -15.97 42.09 -10.25
CA ASP A 61 -15.46 43.05 -11.24
C ASP A 61 -13.92 43.01 -11.34
N GLU A 62 -13.22 42.79 -10.23
CA GLU A 62 -11.74 42.71 -10.18
C GLU A 62 -11.20 41.35 -10.66
N LEU A 63 -11.82 40.24 -10.25
CA LEU A 63 -11.27 38.89 -10.41
C LEU A 63 -12.04 37.99 -11.38
N GLY A 64 -13.17 38.45 -11.90
CA GLY A 64 -14.13 37.64 -12.66
C GLY A 64 -15.05 36.80 -11.77
N GLU A 65 -16.07 36.18 -12.38
CA GLU A 65 -16.99 35.25 -11.71
C GLU A 65 -16.24 33.99 -11.21
N PRO A 66 -16.63 33.41 -10.06
CA PRO A 66 -16.05 32.16 -9.58
C PRO A 66 -16.32 31.01 -10.56
N GLU A 67 -15.29 30.31 -11.00
CA GLU A 67 -15.39 29.20 -11.97
C GLU A 67 -16.06 27.95 -11.37
N HIS A 68 -15.86 27.70 -10.07
CA HIS A 68 -16.37 26.53 -9.35
C HIS A 68 -16.99 26.90 -8.00
N PRO A 69 -18.12 27.64 -8.01
CA PRO A 69 -18.74 28.13 -6.78
C PRO A 69 -19.27 27.00 -5.90
N ASP A 70 -19.46 25.77 -6.38
CA ASP A 70 -20.03 24.69 -5.57
C ASP A 70 -18.98 23.90 -4.74
N PHE A 71 -17.68 24.17 -4.94
CA PHE A 71 -16.61 23.40 -4.32
C PHE A 71 -15.81 24.23 -3.31
N ALA A 72 -15.48 23.62 -2.15
CA ALA A 72 -14.71 24.28 -1.11
C ALA A 72 -13.21 24.47 -1.47
N SER A 73 -12.70 23.60 -2.34
CA SER A 73 -11.41 23.67 -3.04
C SER A 73 -11.53 22.89 -4.35
N VAL A 74 -10.88 23.38 -5.41
CA VAL A 74 -10.73 22.64 -6.67
C VAL A 74 -9.25 22.42 -6.89
N THR A 75 -8.85 21.16 -6.98
CA THR A 75 -7.52 20.78 -7.45
C THR A 75 -7.65 20.43 -8.92
N THR A 76 -7.28 21.36 -9.81
CA THR A 76 -7.09 21.03 -11.22
C THR A 76 -5.76 20.29 -11.36
N THR A 77 -5.82 18.99 -11.61
CA THR A 77 -4.63 18.22 -11.97
C THR A 77 -4.19 18.65 -13.37
N TRP A 78 -3.09 19.38 -13.48
CA TRP A 78 -2.46 19.68 -14.76
C TRP A 78 -2.06 18.36 -15.45
N VAL A 79 -2.56 18.11 -16.66
CA VAL A 79 -2.34 16.84 -17.39
C VAL A 79 -1.03 16.86 -18.18
N GLY A 80 0.08 17.07 -17.47
CA GLY A 80 1.43 16.88 -18.01
C GLY A 80 1.79 17.77 -19.21
N PRO A 81 3.06 17.74 -19.65
CA PRO A 81 3.53 18.64 -20.70
C PRO A 81 2.79 18.40 -22.03
N THR A 82 2.57 19.49 -22.77
CA THR A 82 1.86 19.48 -24.05
C THR A 82 2.68 18.75 -25.12
N SER A 83 2.02 18.20 -26.14
CA SER A 83 2.67 17.51 -27.26
C SER A 83 2.45 18.31 -28.55
N PRO A 84 3.45 18.40 -29.45
CA PRO A 84 3.28 19.08 -30.73
C PRO A 84 2.42 18.27 -31.71
N LYS A 85 2.14 17.00 -31.39
CA LYS A 85 1.35 16.07 -32.20
C LYS A 85 0.34 15.33 -31.33
N THR A 86 -0.86 15.13 -31.85
CA THR A 86 -1.90 14.28 -31.25
C THR A 86 -1.63 12.79 -31.54
N PRO A 87 -2.23 11.87 -30.77
CA PRO A 87 -2.14 10.43 -31.06
C PRO A 87 -2.59 10.08 -32.48
N GLN A 88 -3.68 10.70 -32.96
CA GLN A 88 -4.24 10.44 -34.29
C GLN A 88 -3.30 10.88 -35.40
N GLU A 89 -2.58 12.00 -35.22
CA GLU A 89 -1.57 12.43 -36.18
C GLU A 89 -0.39 11.46 -36.26
N LEU A 90 0.14 10.99 -35.11
CA LEU A 90 1.23 10.01 -35.12
C LEU A 90 0.78 8.65 -35.69
N GLN A 91 -0.46 8.23 -35.43
CA GLN A 91 -1.02 7.01 -36.02
C GLN A 91 -1.07 7.05 -37.55
N ALA A 92 -1.41 8.23 -38.11
CA ALA A 92 -1.52 8.43 -39.55
C ALA A 92 -0.16 8.48 -40.28
N MET A 93 0.92 8.81 -39.57
CA MET A 93 2.29 8.80 -40.10
C MET A 93 2.80 7.36 -40.24
N SER A 94 3.83 7.10 -41.04
CA SER A 94 4.60 5.86 -41.03
C SER A 94 5.65 5.86 -39.91
N VAL A 95 6.25 4.70 -39.58
CA VAL A 95 7.31 4.65 -38.54
C VAL A 95 8.52 5.47 -38.95
N SER A 96 8.93 5.42 -40.22
CA SER A 96 10.04 6.24 -40.74
C SER A 96 9.75 7.74 -40.62
N GLU A 97 8.52 8.17 -40.92
CA GLU A 97 8.11 9.58 -40.79
C GLU A 97 8.12 10.04 -39.34
N ILE A 98 7.69 9.18 -38.41
CA ILE A 98 7.76 9.45 -36.95
C ILE A 98 9.22 9.62 -36.53
N VAL A 99 10.10 8.69 -36.91
CA VAL A 99 11.53 8.76 -36.57
C VAL A 99 12.16 10.04 -37.12
N ASP A 100 11.89 10.38 -38.39
CA ASP A 100 12.41 11.61 -39.00
C ASP A 100 11.90 12.87 -38.31
N TYR A 101 10.64 12.86 -37.86
CA TYR A 101 10.06 13.95 -37.08
C TYR A 101 10.75 14.09 -35.71
N LEU A 102 10.90 12.99 -34.97
CA LEU A 102 11.56 12.98 -33.65
C LEU A 102 13.03 13.42 -33.72
N LYS A 103 13.72 13.15 -34.83
CA LYS A 103 15.12 13.60 -35.06
C LYS A 103 15.24 15.10 -35.26
N ARG A 104 14.24 15.73 -35.87
CA ARG A 104 14.32 17.12 -36.34
C ARG A 104 13.56 18.12 -35.47
N TRP A 105 12.58 17.63 -34.72
CA TRP A 105 11.73 18.50 -33.91
C TRP A 105 12.48 18.99 -32.67
N GLU A 106 12.45 20.30 -32.46
CA GLU A 106 12.97 20.97 -31.26
C GLU A 106 11.84 21.74 -30.57
N PRO A 107 11.79 21.75 -29.22
CA PRO A 107 10.78 22.49 -28.49
C PRO A 107 10.95 24.01 -28.70
N PRO A 108 9.86 24.77 -28.86
CA PRO A 108 9.91 26.23 -28.96
C PRO A 108 10.57 26.84 -27.71
N LYS A 109 11.50 27.79 -27.87
CA LYS A 109 12.22 28.38 -26.71
C LYS A 109 11.46 29.49 -25.98
N ASP A 110 10.49 30.13 -26.65
CA ASP A 110 9.90 31.40 -26.21
C ASP A 110 8.42 31.28 -25.77
N ILE A 111 7.91 30.08 -25.49
CA ILE A 111 6.49 29.82 -25.17
C ILE A 111 6.36 29.27 -23.75
N LEU A 112 5.56 29.92 -22.90
CA LEU A 112 5.09 29.35 -21.63
C LEU A 112 4.14 28.17 -21.95
N GLU A 113 4.27 27.04 -21.25
CA GLU A 113 3.53 25.79 -21.54
C GLU A 113 3.77 25.20 -22.95
N ARG A 114 5.02 25.31 -23.41
CA ARG A 114 5.45 24.71 -24.69
C ARG A 114 5.29 23.20 -24.73
N PRO A 115 5.11 22.62 -25.93
CA PRO A 115 5.26 21.19 -26.08
C PRO A 115 6.68 20.72 -25.76
N THR A 116 6.81 19.56 -25.14
CA THR A 116 8.11 19.03 -24.68
C THR A 116 8.40 17.66 -25.28
N PRO A 117 9.68 17.25 -25.34
CA PRO A 117 10.06 15.88 -25.68
C PRO A 117 9.39 14.84 -24.79
N GLU A 118 9.23 15.11 -23.49
CA GLU A 118 8.47 14.26 -22.57
C GLU A 118 6.99 14.15 -22.99
N GLY A 119 6.35 15.27 -23.33
CA GLY A 119 4.97 15.30 -23.80
C GLY A 119 4.77 14.54 -25.11
N LEU A 120 5.67 14.72 -26.08
CA LEU A 120 5.66 13.99 -27.35
C LEU A 120 5.96 12.50 -27.17
N GLY A 121 6.90 12.17 -26.29
CA GLY A 121 7.23 10.80 -25.92
C GLY A 121 6.02 10.07 -25.34
N ARG A 122 5.26 10.70 -24.44
CA ARG A 122 4.01 10.13 -23.90
C ARG A 122 3.00 9.77 -24.99
N ILE A 123 2.85 10.62 -26.01
CA ILE A 123 1.98 10.33 -27.16
C ILE A 123 2.55 9.19 -28.01
N LEU A 124 3.88 9.13 -28.20
CA LEU A 124 4.53 7.99 -28.86
C LEU A 124 4.26 6.68 -28.12
N ALA A 125 4.42 6.64 -26.80
CA ALA A 125 4.16 5.46 -25.97
C ALA A 125 2.72 4.95 -26.15
N GLN A 126 1.74 5.87 -26.13
CA GLN A 126 0.33 5.55 -26.37
C GLN A 126 0.08 4.95 -27.75
N VAL A 127 0.70 5.48 -28.80
CA VAL A 127 0.50 4.95 -30.17
C VAL A 127 1.19 3.60 -30.34
N VAL A 128 2.35 3.41 -29.71
CA VAL A 128 3.08 2.13 -29.71
C VAL A 128 2.30 1.05 -28.97
N SER A 129 1.67 1.37 -27.83
CA SER A 129 0.90 0.38 -27.06
C SER A 129 -0.38 -0.08 -27.76
N GLN A 130 -0.89 0.71 -28.72
CA GLN A 130 -2.08 0.39 -29.52
C GLN A 130 -1.78 -0.37 -30.82
N ASP A 131 -0.55 -0.28 -31.36
CA ASP A 131 -0.13 -1.03 -32.56
C ASP A 131 1.34 -1.49 -32.43
N PRO A 132 1.67 -2.33 -31.43
CA PRO A 132 3.06 -2.68 -31.12
C PRO A 132 3.72 -3.48 -32.25
N ALA A 133 2.96 -4.28 -33.00
CA ALA A 133 3.51 -5.10 -34.09
C ALA A 133 4.10 -4.25 -35.21
N ARG A 134 3.50 -3.08 -35.49
CA ARG A 134 4.02 -2.12 -36.46
C ARG A 134 5.36 -1.54 -36.02
N PHE A 135 5.46 -1.07 -34.77
CA PHE A 135 6.69 -0.47 -34.26
C PHE A 135 7.80 -1.50 -34.01
N ALA A 136 7.44 -2.72 -33.60
CA ALA A 136 8.42 -3.78 -33.33
C ALA A 136 9.22 -4.16 -34.57
N LYS A 137 8.60 -4.22 -35.75
CA LYS A 137 9.28 -4.53 -37.02
C LYS A 137 10.37 -3.53 -37.39
N GLU A 138 10.18 -2.27 -36.99
CA GLU A 138 11.07 -1.15 -37.31
C GLU A 138 11.76 -0.58 -36.07
N ALA A 139 11.79 -1.32 -34.94
CA ALA A 139 12.31 -0.83 -33.67
C ALA A 139 13.76 -0.31 -33.77
N GLU A 140 14.59 -0.96 -34.59
CA GLU A 140 15.98 -0.54 -34.80
C GLU A 140 16.12 0.82 -35.52
N SER A 141 15.09 1.31 -36.21
CA SER A 141 15.12 2.62 -36.87
C SER A 141 15.19 3.79 -35.87
N PHE A 142 14.78 3.55 -34.61
CA PHE A 142 14.83 4.50 -33.51
C PHE A 142 16.25 4.67 -32.92
N LYS A 143 17.23 3.87 -33.34
CA LYS A 143 18.63 4.03 -32.94
C LYS A 143 19.12 5.45 -33.27
N GLY A 144 19.80 6.07 -32.31
CA GLY A 144 20.32 7.44 -32.41
C GLY A 144 19.33 8.55 -32.05
N LEU A 145 18.11 8.21 -31.60
CA LEU A 145 17.19 9.19 -30.99
C LEU A 145 17.60 9.52 -29.55
N ASP A 146 17.03 10.61 -29.03
CA ASP A 146 17.14 11.01 -27.63
C ASP A 146 16.62 9.90 -26.69
N PRO A 147 17.28 9.63 -25.54
CA PRO A 147 16.83 8.62 -24.59
C PRO A 147 15.37 8.80 -24.15
N THR A 148 14.89 10.04 -24.08
CA THR A 148 13.49 10.35 -23.71
C THR A 148 12.51 9.62 -24.64
N TYR A 149 12.71 9.71 -25.96
CA TYR A 149 11.83 9.04 -26.92
C TYR A 149 12.00 7.53 -26.91
N ILE A 150 13.22 7.04 -26.71
CA ILE A 150 13.49 5.60 -26.64
C ILE A 150 12.85 4.99 -25.41
N ARG A 151 12.97 5.63 -24.24
CA ARG A 151 12.28 5.22 -23.01
C ARG A 151 10.77 5.13 -23.25
N HIS A 152 10.16 6.15 -23.83
CA HIS A 152 8.72 6.13 -24.12
C HIS A 152 8.32 5.06 -25.15
N LEU A 153 9.13 4.82 -26.18
CA LEU A 153 8.93 3.71 -27.11
C LEU A 153 8.93 2.35 -26.38
N LEU A 154 9.91 2.12 -25.50
CA LEU A 154 10.01 0.89 -24.71
C LEU A 154 8.85 0.75 -23.72
N SER A 155 8.42 1.85 -23.08
CA SER A 155 7.22 1.89 -22.23
C SER A 155 5.97 1.48 -23.01
N GLY A 156 5.83 1.97 -24.26
CA GLY A 156 4.73 1.56 -25.14
C GLY A 156 4.72 0.06 -25.41
N PHE A 157 5.88 -0.55 -25.69
CA PHE A 157 5.97 -2.02 -25.84
C PHE A 157 5.61 -2.78 -24.55
N ARG A 158 6.06 -2.27 -23.39
CA ARG A 158 5.74 -2.85 -22.08
C ARG A 158 4.24 -2.82 -21.82
N GLU A 159 3.59 -1.69 -22.09
CA GLU A 159 2.14 -1.49 -21.91
C GLU A 159 1.29 -2.30 -22.89
N ALA A 160 1.79 -2.53 -24.11
CA ALA A 160 1.13 -3.38 -25.11
C ALA A 160 1.14 -4.87 -24.73
N ARG A 161 2.18 -5.34 -24.02
CA ARG A 161 2.45 -6.76 -23.81
C ARG A 161 1.28 -7.58 -23.25
N PRO A 162 0.49 -7.10 -22.27
CA PRO A 162 -0.70 -7.85 -21.80
C PRO A 162 -1.73 -8.07 -22.91
N GLN A 163 -1.84 -7.14 -23.87
CA GLN A 163 -2.94 -7.08 -24.84
C GLN A 163 -2.57 -7.62 -26.23
N GLU A 164 -1.31 -7.54 -26.63
CA GLU A 164 -0.86 -7.96 -27.96
C GLU A 164 0.51 -8.67 -27.96
N SER A 165 0.79 -9.44 -29.01
CA SER A 165 2.08 -10.07 -29.25
C SER A 165 2.83 -9.36 -30.37
N PHE A 166 4.14 -9.16 -30.22
CA PHE A 166 5.00 -8.55 -31.23
C PHE A 166 6.32 -9.32 -31.37
N ASP A 167 7.08 -9.03 -32.43
CA ASP A 167 8.39 -9.63 -32.65
C ASP A 167 9.42 -9.04 -31.68
N TRP A 168 9.88 -9.86 -30.73
CA TRP A 168 10.85 -9.45 -29.73
C TRP A 168 12.23 -9.17 -30.32
N LYS A 169 12.61 -9.80 -31.43
CA LYS A 169 14.00 -9.78 -31.89
C LYS A 169 14.52 -8.36 -32.20
N PRO A 170 13.82 -7.53 -33.00
CA PRO A 170 14.31 -6.18 -33.28
C PRO A 170 14.24 -5.27 -32.05
N VAL A 171 13.26 -5.49 -31.17
CA VAL A 171 13.13 -4.74 -29.90
C VAL A 171 14.30 -5.05 -28.97
N LEU A 172 14.69 -6.32 -28.83
CA LEU A 172 15.86 -6.72 -28.03
C LEU A 172 17.17 -6.19 -28.63
N PHE A 173 17.29 -6.08 -29.95
CA PHE A 173 18.45 -5.42 -30.57
C PHE A 173 18.49 -3.91 -30.34
N LEU A 174 17.32 -3.25 -30.20
CA LEU A 174 17.27 -1.86 -29.73
C LEU A 174 17.70 -1.78 -28.26
N CYS A 175 17.19 -2.65 -27.39
CA CYS A 175 17.58 -2.70 -25.97
C CYS A 175 19.10 -2.93 -25.81
N GLN A 176 19.69 -3.84 -26.61
CA GLN A 176 21.13 -4.05 -26.61
C GLN A 176 21.90 -2.79 -27.01
N TRP A 177 21.43 -2.07 -28.03
CA TRP A 177 22.04 -0.80 -28.44
C TRP A 177 21.92 0.30 -27.38
N VAL A 178 20.81 0.34 -26.62
CA VAL A 178 20.67 1.25 -25.45
C VAL A 178 21.75 0.97 -24.42
N MET A 179 22.08 -0.29 -24.17
CA MET A 179 23.14 -0.67 -23.23
C MET A 179 24.55 -0.30 -23.71
N GLU A 180 24.76 -0.13 -25.02
CA GLU A 180 26.03 0.34 -25.60
C GLU A 180 26.24 1.86 -25.43
N GLN A 181 25.20 2.62 -25.08
CA GLN A 181 25.32 4.07 -24.89
C GLN A 181 25.98 4.42 -23.55
N PRO A 182 26.79 5.49 -23.48
CA PRO A 182 27.31 5.98 -22.21
C PRO A 182 26.15 6.32 -21.27
N ARG A 183 26.32 6.07 -19.96
CA ARG A 183 25.26 6.36 -19.00
C ARG A 183 24.94 7.86 -19.01
N GLU A 184 25.97 8.69 -18.84
CA GLU A 184 25.87 10.14 -18.82
C GLU A 184 25.93 10.74 -20.23
N ILE A 185 25.19 11.84 -20.43
CA ILE A 185 25.21 12.61 -21.68
C ILE A 185 26.05 13.87 -21.44
N PRO A 186 27.19 14.04 -22.13
CA PRO A 186 28.02 15.23 -21.98
C PRO A 186 27.22 16.52 -22.21
N ASP A 187 27.46 17.52 -21.37
CA ASP A 187 26.86 18.86 -21.43
C ASP A 187 25.32 18.92 -21.25
N ARG A 188 24.66 17.81 -20.91
CA ARG A 188 23.24 17.81 -20.56
C ARG A 188 23.06 18.29 -19.13
N ARG A 189 22.38 19.44 -18.97
CA ARG A 189 21.93 19.94 -17.66
C ARG A 189 20.65 19.20 -17.25
N GLU A 190 20.46 19.00 -15.96
CA GLU A 190 19.17 18.64 -15.38
C GLU A 190 18.19 19.81 -15.59
N GLU A 191 17.48 19.82 -16.72
CA GLU A 191 16.27 20.62 -16.87
C GLU A 191 15.10 19.77 -16.35
N PRO A 192 14.50 20.13 -15.20
CA PRO A 192 13.43 19.32 -14.65
C PRO A 192 12.26 19.26 -15.64
N LEU A 193 11.82 18.04 -15.96
CA LEU A 193 10.52 17.69 -16.60
C LEU A 193 10.44 17.72 -18.14
N ASP A 194 11.46 18.18 -18.88
CA ASP A 194 11.39 18.25 -20.35
C ASP A 194 12.06 17.08 -21.08
N LYS A 195 13.19 16.58 -20.57
CA LYS A 195 14.02 15.52 -21.17
C LYS A 195 14.65 14.64 -20.09
N ASP A 196 14.95 13.41 -20.47
CA ASP A 196 15.73 12.51 -19.62
C ASP A 196 17.15 13.07 -19.43
N PRO A 197 17.64 13.16 -18.18
CA PRO A 197 18.96 13.74 -17.89
C PRO A 197 20.10 12.88 -18.43
N HIS A 198 19.88 11.56 -18.54
CA HIS A 198 20.89 10.57 -18.87
C HIS A 198 20.23 9.27 -19.38
N TRP A 199 21.02 8.31 -19.83
CA TRP A 199 20.51 7.01 -20.33
C TRP A 199 20.01 6.06 -19.24
N GLY A 200 20.29 6.33 -17.95
CA GLY A 200 19.85 5.48 -16.83
C GLY A 200 18.35 5.13 -16.86
N TRP A 201 17.47 6.10 -17.11
CA TRP A 201 16.02 5.85 -17.17
C TRP A 201 15.61 4.97 -18.35
N ALA A 202 16.30 5.10 -19.50
CA ALA A 202 16.08 4.20 -20.63
C ALA A 202 16.55 2.78 -20.29
N ARG A 203 17.67 2.62 -19.57
CA ARG A 203 18.16 1.31 -19.09
C ARG A 203 17.20 0.69 -18.07
N GLN A 204 16.65 1.48 -17.15
CA GLN A 204 15.62 1.03 -16.23
C GLN A 204 14.37 0.55 -16.99
N GLU A 205 13.96 1.28 -18.02
CA GLU A 205 12.82 0.87 -18.86
C GLU A 205 13.10 -0.40 -19.67
N VAL A 206 14.36 -0.63 -20.09
CA VAL A 206 14.78 -1.93 -20.65
C VAL A 206 14.54 -3.04 -19.62
N ALA A 207 14.97 -2.87 -18.36
CA ALA A 207 14.71 -3.87 -17.32
C ALA A 207 13.21 -4.11 -17.10
N ARG A 208 12.39 -3.06 -17.04
CA ARG A 208 10.91 -3.19 -16.93
C ARG A 208 10.28 -3.92 -18.10
N LEU A 209 10.72 -3.64 -19.33
CA LEU A 209 10.23 -4.34 -20.52
C LEU A 209 10.60 -5.83 -20.50
N LEU A 210 11.84 -6.16 -20.11
CA LEU A 210 12.27 -7.55 -19.94
C LEU A 210 11.46 -8.26 -18.85
N SER A 211 11.28 -7.60 -17.71
CA SER A 211 10.46 -8.05 -16.58
C SER A 211 9.03 -8.41 -17.02
N ALA A 212 8.39 -7.52 -17.80
CA ALA A 212 7.08 -7.77 -18.39
C ALA A 212 7.09 -8.95 -19.37
N GLY A 213 8.18 -9.15 -20.12
CA GLY A 213 8.35 -10.32 -20.99
C GLY A 213 8.43 -11.65 -20.25
N PHE A 214 8.87 -11.66 -18.98
CA PHE A 214 9.01 -12.85 -18.14
C PHE A 214 7.77 -13.20 -17.33
N GLU A 215 6.77 -12.32 -17.27
CA GLU A 215 5.56 -12.57 -16.48
C GLU A 215 4.77 -13.76 -17.03
N GLU A 216 4.31 -14.63 -16.14
CA GLU A 216 3.60 -15.86 -16.49
C GLU A 216 2.34 -15.58 -17.32
N GLY A 217 2.15 -16.34 -18.41
CA GLY A 217 0.96 -16.25 -19.24
C GLY A 217 1.15 -16.66 -20.70
N SER A 218 0.10 -16.48 -21.51
CA SER A 218 0.07 -16.89 -22.92
C SER A 218 1.00 -16.09 -23.84
N LYS A 219 1.60 -15.01 -23.34
CA LYS A 219 2.47 -14.07 -24.09
C LYS A 219 3.83 -13.92 -23.44
N GLU A 220 4.33 -14.97 -22.80
CA GLU A 220 5.71 -15.03 -22.33
C GLU A 220 6.69 -14.89 -23.50
N MET A 221 7.81 -14.23 -23.24
CA MET A 221 8.90 -14.13 -24.19
C MET A 221 9.44 -15.53 -24.53
N PRO A 222 9.70 -15.85 -25.81
CA PRO A 222 10.26 -17.15 -26.19
C PRO A 222 11.61 -17.43 -25.52
N ILE A 223 11.78 -18.64 -24.99
CA ILE A 223 12.98 -19.07 -24.26
C ILE A 223 14.26 -19.03 -25.11
N ASP A 224 14.14 -19.04 -26.44
CA ASP A 224 15.27 -18.91 -27.38
C ASP A 224 16.06 -17.60 -27.18
N PHE A 225 15.43 -16.56 -26.61
CA PHE A 225 16.08 -15.29 -26.32
C PHE A 225 16.89 -15.27 -25.03
N LYS A 226 16.90 -16.35 -24.22
CA LYS A 226 17.57 -16.43 -22.91
C LYS A 226 18.96 -15.78 -22.89
N LYS A 227 19.82 -16.18 -23.83
CA LYS A 227 21.21 -15.68 -23.91
C LYS A 227 21.28 -14.18 -24.25
N LEU A 228 20.48 -13.72 -25.21
CA LEU A 228 20.47 -12.33 -25.63
C LEU A 228 19.95 -11.44 -24.49
N VAL A 229 18.84 -11.85 -23.89
CA VAL A 229 18.21 -11.14 -22.77
C VAL A 229 19.15 -11.03 -21.58
N TRP A 230 19.84 -12.11 -21.21
CA TRP A 230 20.80 -12.07 -20.13
C TRP A 230 21.96 -11.09 -20.41
N SER A 231 22.48 -11.08 -21.65
CA SER A 231 23.55 -10.14 -22.03
C SER A 231 23.14 -8.66 -21.98
N ILE A 232 21.83 -8.38 -22.02
CA ILE A 232 21.26 -7.04 -21.86
C ILE A 232 21.03 -6.74 -20.37
N LEU A 233 20.55 -7.72 -19.60
CA LEU A 233 20.16 -7.55 -18.20
C LEU A 233 21.36 -7.46 -17.24
N GLU A 234 22.38 -8.31 -17.40
CA GLU A 234 23.54 -8.39 -16.49
C GLU A 234 24.22 -7.02 -16.30
N PRO A 235 24.49 -6.21 -17.34
CA PRO A 235 25.11 -4.89 -17.14
C PRO A 235 24.24 -3.88 -16.37
N ILE A 236 22.91 -4.04 -16.35
CA ILE A 236 21.99 -3.13 -15.64
C ILE A 236 22.08 -3.35 -14.13
N THR A 237 22.44 -4.56 -13.68
CA THR A 237 22.62 -4.85 -12.26
C THR A 237 23.83 -4.11 -11.68
N ASP A 238 24.71 -3.61 -12.53
CA ASP A 238 25.89 -2.82 -12.13
C ASP A 238 25.69 -1.31 -12.32
N ASP A 239 24.46 -0.85 -12.60
CA ASP A 239 24.18 0.58 -12.68
C ASP A 239 24.40 1.26 -11.31
N PRO A 240 25.00 2.46 -11.25
CA PRO A 240 25.26 3.15 -10.00
C PRO A 240 24.00 3.54 -9.23
N ASP A 241 22.85 3.70 -9.89
CA ASP A 241 21.58 4.10 -9.28
C ASP A 241 20.85 2.90 -8.63
N PRO A 242 20.61 2.88 -7.29
CA PRO A 242 20.78 4.00 -6.38
C PRO A 242 22.20 4.13 -5.85
N THR A 243 22.66 5.37 -5.76
CA THR A 243 23.85 5.74 -5.00
C THR A 243 23.53 5.85 -3.50
N PRO A 244 24.52 5.69 -2.59
CA PRO A 244 24.30 5.90 -1.16
C PRO A 244 23.72 7.29 -0.82
N GLU A 245 24.10 8.32 -1.58
CA GLU A 245 23.60 9.68 -1.44
C GLU A 245 22.12 9.81 -1.83
N GLU A 246 21.71 9.21 -2.95
CA GLU A 246 20.31 9.19 -3.38
C GLU A 246 19.43 8.39 -2.42
N GLU A 247 19.91 7.24 -1.95
CA GLU A 247 19.21 6.43 -0.98
C GLU A 247 19.06 7.16 0.37
N THR A 248 20.04 7.95 0.77
CA THR A 248 19.93 8.81 1.96
C THR A 248 18.94 9.96 1.75
N LYS A 249 18.86 10.52 0.54
CA LYS A 249 18.00 11.67 0.20
C LYS A 249 16.53 11.28 0.01
N TYR A 250 16.29 10.19 -0.73
CA TYR A 250 14.96 9.76 -1.16
C TYR A 250 14.46 8.53 -0.39
N GLY A 251 15.35 7.72 0.15
CA GLY A 251 15.01 6.61 1.03
C GLY A 251 14.83 7.04 2.48
N GLY A 252 14.79 6.05 3.38
CA GLY A 252 14.57 6.27 4.80
C GLY A 252 13.14 6.70 5.11
N THR A 253 12.93 7.91 5.63
CA THR A 253 11.60 8.38 6.06
C THR A 253 10.68 8.85 4.92
N ASN A 254 11.23 9.10 3.74
CA ASN A 254 10.48 9.64 2.60
C ASN A 254 9.73 8.56 1.81
N MET A 255 10.38 7.42 1.59
CA MET A 255 9.87 6.30 0.80
C MET A 255 10.40 4.99 1.39
N ASP A 256 9.54 3.97 1.47
CA ASP A 256 9.98 2.64 1.91
C ASP A 256 10.97 2.02 0.89
N LEU A 257 11.82 1.12 1.36
CA LEU A 257 12.94 0.59 0.57
C LEU A 257 12.50 -0.26 -0.63
N VAL A 258 11.34 -0.91 -0.57
CA VAL A 258 10.80 -1.70 -1.69
C VAL A 258 10.25 -0.77 -2.77
N THR A 259 9.58 0.32 -2.37
CA THR A 259 9.17 1.35 -3.33
C THR A 259 10.39 2.07 -3.91
N LEU A 260 11.45 2.28 -3.14
CA LEU A 260 12.69 2.84 -3.66
C LEU A 260 13.36 1.89 -4.68
N SER A 261 13.41 0.58 -4.41
CA SER A 261 14.08 -0.38 -5.29
C SER A 261 13.45 -0.41 -6.70
N ILE A 262 12.12 -0.36 -6.82
CA ILE A 262 11.45 -0.33 -8.14
C ILE A 262 11.62 1.00 -8.89
N ASN A 263 12.00 2.07 -8.17
CA ASN A 263 12.21 3.41 -8.73
C ASN A 263 13.67 3.69 -9.10
N THR A 264 14.57 2.72 -8.90
CA THR A 264 16.00 2.83 -9.23
C THR A 264 16.39 1.83 -10.31
N THR A 265 17.45 2.12 -11.05
CA THR A 265 17.88 1.33 -12.21
C THR A 265 18.41 -0.05 -11.79
N ARG A 266 19.35 -0.09 -10.84
CA ARG A 266 19.89 -1.33 -10.27
C ARG A 266 18.82 -2.12 -9.53
N GLY A 267 17.94 -1.44 -8.78
CA GLY A 267 16.84 -2.09 -8.06
C GLY A 267 15.89 -2.81 -9.01
N GLU A 268 15.37 -2.14 -10.03
CA GLU A 268 14.51 -2.78 -11.04
C GLU A 268 15.21 -3.95 -11.75
N ALA A 269 16.51 -3.83 -12.04
CA ALA A 269 17.29 -4.92 -12.61
C ALA A 269 17.35 -6.15 -11.68
N MET A 270 17.53 -5.95 -10.37
CA MET A 270 17.55 -7.04 -9.39
C MET A 270 16.19 -7.76 -9.29
N HIS A 271 15.08 -7.02 -9.33
CA HIS A 271 13.75 -7.65 -9.44
C HIS A 271 13.63 -8.47 -10.74
N THR A 272 14.13 -7.92 -11.84
CA THR A 272 14.10 -8.53 -13.17
C THR A 272 14.95 -9.81 -13.25
N VAL A 273 16.09 -9.87 -12.54
CA VAL A 273 16.93 -11.08 -12.43
C VAL A 273 16.19 -12.24 -11.79
N ILE A 274 15.42 -11.99 -10.72
CA ILE A 274 14.63 -13.04 -10.06
C ILE A 274 13.48 -13.50 -10.96
N ARG A 275 12.83 -12.57 -11.67
CA ARG A 275 11.79 -12.89 -12.67
C ARG A 275 12.36 -13.69 -13.85
N TYR A 276 13.57 -13.37 -14.32
CA TYR A 276 14.29 -14.14 -15.33
C TYR A 276 14.54 -15.58 -14.84
N ALA A 277 14.93 -15.76 -13.58
CA ALA A 277 15.14 -17.09 -13.00
C ALA A 277 13.84 -17.91 -12.92
N LEU A 278 12.73 -17.27 -12.51
CA LEU A 278 11.40 -17.90 -12.51
C LEU A 278 10.93 -18.26 -13.93
N TRP A 279 11.19 -17.40 -14.93
CA TRP A 279 10.92 -17.69 -16.33
C TRP A 279 11.73 -18.89 -16.83
N CYS A 280 13.04 -18.92 -16.54
CA CYS A 280 13.88 -20.09 -16.84
C CYS A 280 13.37 -21.35 -16.14
N LYS A 281 12.95 -21.26 -14.88
CA LYS A 281 12.35 -22.38 -14.13
C LYS A 281 11.12 -22.94 -14.84
N ARG A 282 10.20 -22.10 -15.32
CA ARG A 282 8.99 -22.56 -16.01
C ARG A 282 9.29 -23.22 -17.37
N HIS A 283 10.16 -22.62 -18.18
CA HIS A 283 10.42 -23.09 -19.56
C HIS A 283 11.46 -24.22 -19.65
N LEU A 284 12.45 -24.22 -18.76
CA LEU A 284 13.56 -25.18 -18.76
C LEU A 284 13.47 -26.20 -17.63
N LYS A 285 12.49 -26.05 -16.72
CA LYS A 285 12.32 -26.92 -15.53
C LYS A 285 13.54 -26.91 -14.61
N VAL A 286 14.17 -25.75 -14.44
CA VAL A 286 15.30 -25.56 -13.53
C VAL A 286 14.90 -25.90 -12.10
N GLU A 287 15.70 -26.72 -11.43
CA GLU A 287 15.50 -27.12 -10.02
C GLU A 287 16.52 -26.48 -9.08
N SER A 288 17.58 -25.87 -9.61
CA SER A 288 18.64 -25.23 -8.80
C SER A 288 19.30 -24.05 -9.51
N LEU A 289 19.80 -23.09 -8.73
CA LEU A 289 20.63 -21.99 -9.23
C LEU A 289 21.96 -22.45 -9.83
N GLU A 290 22.41 -23.68 -9.59
CA GLU A 290 23.58 -24.25 -10.29
C GLU A 290 23.37 -24.38 -11.81
N GLU A 291 22.12 -24.52 -12.26
CA GLU A 291 21.76 -24.57 -13.69
C GLU A 291 21.64 -23.16 -14.30
N LEU A 292 21.63 -22.13 -13.46
CA LEU A 292 21.61 -20.71 -13.83
C LEU A 292 22.81 -19.99 -13.18
N PRO A 293 24.05 -20.40 -13.49
CA PRO A 293 25.25 -19.84 -12.87
C PRO A 293 25.35 -18.32 -13.05
N GLU A 294 24.76 -17.80 -14.13
CA GLU A 294 24.71 -16.37 -14.38
C GLU A 294 23.86 -15.61 -13.35
N VAL A 295 22.70 -16.17 -12.98
CA VAL A 295 21.81 -15.60 -11.93
C VAL A 295 22.48 -15.72 -10.57
N LYS A 296 23.00 -16.92 -10.26
CA LYS A 296 23.67 -17.19 -8.99
C LYS A 296 24.80 -16.20 -8.73
N LYS A 297 25.65 -15.95 -9.74
CA LYS A 297 26.78 -15.01 -9.65
C LYS A 297 26.32 -13.58 -9.34
N VAL A 298 25.26 -13.10 -9.99
CA VAL A 298 24.71 -11.76 -9.73
C VAL A 298 24.15 -11.68 -8.31
N LEU A 299 23.33 -12.65 -7.89
CA LEU A 299 22.77 -12.67 -6.53
C LEU A 299 23.88 -12.71 -5.47
N GLU A 300 24.88 -13.57 -5.62
CA GLU A 300 25.98 -13.67 -4.65
C GLU A 300 26.86 -12.41 -4.61
N LYS A 301 27.06 -11.74 -5.76
CA LYS A 301 27.78 -10.47 -5.84
C LYS A 301 27.06 -9.37 -5.05
N HIS A 302 25.76 -9.17 -5.26
CA HIS A 302 24.98 -8.10 -4.61
C HIS A 302 24.60 -8.42 -3.15
N LEU A 303 24.91 -9.64 -2.67
CA LEU A 303 24.79 -9.95 -1.24
C LEU A 303 25.96 -9.46 -0.41
N ASP A 304 27.11 -9.16 -1.03
CA ASP A 304 28.28 -8.63 -0.34
C ASP A 304 28.12 -7.11 -0.08
N PRO A 305 28.04 -6.66 1.18
CA PRO A 305 27.88 -5.24 1.52
C PRO A 305 29.05 -4.36 1.05
N ASP A 306 30.24 -4.93 0.87
CA ASP A 306 31.41 -4.20 0.35
C ASP A 306 31.29 -3.94 -1.17
N VAL A 307 30.42 -4.70 -1.85
CA VAL A 307 30.13 -4.56 -3.28
C VAL A 307 28.83 -3.78 -3.51
N ASP A 308 27.77 -4.09 -2.76
CA ASP A 308 26.49 -3.38 -2.82
C ASP A 308 26.04 -2.94 -1.41
N PRO A 309 26.29 -1.68 -1.04
CA PRO A 309 25.94 -1.15 0.26
C PRO A 309 24.46 -0.74 0.37
N SER A 310 23.65 -0.92 -0.68
CA SER A 310 22.27 -0.41 -0.73
C SER A 310 21.29 -1.27 0.08
N PHE A 311 20.52 -0.62 0.95
CA PHE A 311 19.41 -1.26 1.65
C PHE A 311 18.22 -1.49 0.72
N ALA A 312 18.01 -0.62 -0.28
CA ALA A 312 17.02 -0.84 -1.33
C ALA A 312 17.28 -2.17 -2.08
N ILE A 313 18.53 -2.44 -2.45
CA ILE A 313 18.90 -3.72 -3.08
C ILE A 313 18.73 -4.89 -2.11
N ARG A 314 19.09 -4.72 -0.84
CA ARG A 314 18.86 -5.74 0.19
C ARG A 314 17.38 -6.08 0.35
N SER A 315 16.50 -5.09 0.26
CA SER A 315 15.04 -5.27 0.38
C SER A 315 14.47 -6.20 -0.69
N VAL A 316 15.06 -6.19 -1.90
CA VAL A 316 14.66 -7.08 -3.02
C VAL A 316 14.79 -8.54 -2.61
N TYR A 317 15.88 -8.93 -1.94
CA TYR A 317 16.06 -10.31 -1.45
C TYR A 317 14.98 -10.71 -0.46
N GLY A 318 14.57 -9.79 0.42
CA GLY A 318 13.51 -9.99 1.38
C GLY A 318 12.15 -10.22 0.71
N GLN A 319 11.74 -9.28 -0.15
CA GLN A 319 10.48 -9.35 -0.88
C GLN A 319 10.37 -10.62 -1.74
N TRP A 320 11.46 -11.01 -2.37
CA TRP A 320 11.48 -12.17 -3.27
C TRP A 320 11.94 -13.48 -2.61
N PHE A 321 12.19 -13.50 -1.30
CA PHE A 321 12.68 -14.68 -0.61
C PHE A 321 11.82 -15.94 -0.84
N PRO A 322 10.48 -15.88 -0.86
CA PRO A 322 9.66 -17.04 -1.21
C PRO A 322 9.94 -17.60 -2.62
N SER A 323 10.22 -16.71 -3.58
CA SER A 323 10.58 -17.11 -4.94
C SER A 323 11.97 -17.73 -4.98
N LEU A 324 12.93 -17.23 -4.21
CA LEU A 324 14.26 -17.81 -4.08
C LEU A 324 14.19 -19.23 -3.49
N VAL A 325 13.38 -19.45 -2.45
CA VAL A 325 13.13 -20.80 -1.90
C VAL A 325 12.48 -21.73 -2.94
N SER A 326 11.53 -21.22 -3.73
CA SER A 326 10.90 -21.98 -4.82
C SER A 326 11.88 -22.34 -5.93
N ILE A 327 12.82 -21.44 -6.26
CA ILE A 327 13.86 -21.70 -7.27
C ILE A 327 14.88 -22.71 -6.77
N ASP A 328 15.49 -22.46 -5.61
CA ASP A 328 16.54 -23.28 -5.01
C ASP A 328 16.51 -23.14 -3.47
N LYS A 329 15.84 -24.10 -2.82
CA LYS A 329 15.68 -24.13 -1.37
C LYS A 329 17.00 -24.23 -0.61
N GLU A 330 17.94 -25.04 -1.09
CA GLU A 330 19.23 -25.26 -0.41
C GLU A 330 20.12 -24.03 -0.53
N TRP A 331 20.11 -23.35 -1.67
CA TRP A 331 20.77 -22.06 -1.83
C TRP A 331 20.16 -21.01 -0.89
N ALA A 332 18.83 -20.86 -0.88
CA ALA A 332 18.15 -19.88 -0.03
C ALA A 332 18.46 -20.13 1.46
N LYS A 333 18.39 -21.39 1.90
CA LYS A 333 18.70 -21.81 3.28
C LYS A 333 20.15 -21.54 3.67
N SER A 334 21.11 -21.83 2.79
CA SER A 334 22.54 -21.57 3.05
C SER A 334 22.89 -20.07 3.04
N HIS A 335 22.05 -19.23 2.44
CA HIS A 335 22.27 -17.78 2.32
C HIS A 335 21.42 -16.93 3.28
N VAL A 336 20.58 -17.53 4.14
CA VAL A 336 19.77 -16.80 5.15
C VAL A 336 20.64 -15.82 5.94
N GLY A 337 21.79 -16.26 6.47
CA GLY A 337 22.66 -15.40 7.28
C GLY A 337 23.32 -14.24 6.51
N LYS A 338 23.37 -14.30 5.16
CA LYS A 338 23.83 -13.20 4.32
C LYS A 338 22.70 -12.26 3.92
N ILE A 339 21.51 -12.79 3.67
CA ILE A 339 20.32 -12.00 3.32
C ILE A 339 19.79 -11.25 4.56
N PHE A 340 19.74 -11.94 5.69
CA PHE A 340 19.27 -11.46 6.98
C PHE A 340 20.44 -11.49 7.99
N PRO A 341 21.43 -10.58 7.88
CA PRO A 341 22.59 -10.59 8.78
C PRO A 341 22.22 -10.29 10.24
N HIS A 342 22.94 -10.89 11.18
CA HIS A 342 22.65 -10.78 12.62
C HIS A 342 23.63 -9.91 13.39
N ASP A 343 24.76 -9.56 12.80
CA ASP A 343 25.74 -8.68 13.41
C ASP A 343 25.20 -7.24 13.55
N GLU A 344 25.54 -6.60 14.66
CA GLU A 344 25.13 -5.23 14.99
C GLU A 344 25.44 -4.20 13.88
N PRO A 345 26.63 -4.21 13.24
CA PRO A 345 26.92 -3.29 12.13
C PRO A 345 25.96 -3.43 10.95
N SER A 346 25.43 -4.64 10.71
CA SER A 346 24.55 -4.95 9.59
C SER A 346 23.06 -4.97 9.94
N GLN A 347 22.67 -4.45 11.11
CA GLN A 347 21.28 -4.45 11.55
C GLN A 347 20.33 -3.81 10.53
N LEU A 348 20.72 -2.73 9.87
CA LEU A 348 19.87 -2.06 8.87
C LEU A 348 19.65 -2.92 7.61
N PHE A 349 20.62 -3.76 7.23
CA PHE A 349 20.43 -4.73 6.15
C PHE A 349 19.40 -5.79 6.53
N TRP A 350 19.41 -6.24 7.79
CA TRP A 350 18.38 -7.13 8.29
C TRP A 350 17.00 -6.48 8.28
N GLU A 351 16.87 -5.26 8.79
CA GLU A 351 15.59 -4.55 8.81
C GLU A 351 15.05 -4.27 7.39
N ALA A 352 15.94 -3.99 6.44
CA ALA A 352 15.60 -3.83 5.03
C ALA A 352 15.05 -5.11 4.40
N ALA A 353 15.76 -6.24 4.52
CA ALA A 353 15.31 -7.52 3.98
C ALA A 353 14.08 -8.06 4.74
N TRP A 354 14.13 -8.10 6.07
CA TRP A 354 13.06 -8.66 6.89
C TRP A 354 11.79 -7.82 6.81
N GLY A 355 11.90 -6.49 6.86
CA GLY A 355 10.79 -5.58 6.66
C GLY A 355 10.11 -5.77 5.30
N ALA A 356 10.90 -5.91 4.23
CA ALA A 356 10.37 -6.21 2.90
C ALA A 356 9.65 -7.56 2.83
N TYR A 357 10.23 -8.61 3.44
CA TYR A 357 9.59 -9.92 3.52
C TYR A 357 8.27 -9.86 4.28
N ILE A 358 8.27 -9.38 5.52
CA ILE A 358 7.09 -9.45 6.40
C ILE A 358 5.94 -8.57 5.89
N VAL A 359 6.25 -7.42 5.28
CA VAL A 359 5.22 -6.48 4.79
C VAL A 359 4.67 -6.88 3.42
N PHE A 360 5.51 -7.33 2.49
CA PHE A 360 5.10 -7.57 1.09
C PHE A 360 4.81 -9.04 0.77
N CYS A 361 4.99 -9.96 1.71
CA CYS A 361 4.64 -11.37 1.53
C CYS A 361 3.47 -11.80 2.42
N PRO A 362 2.28 -11.19 2.31
CA PRO A 362 1.19 -11.48 3.22
C PRO A 362 0.66 -12.90 3.03
N LEU A 363 0.48 -13.60 4.14
CA LEU A 363 0.07 -15.01 4.22
C LEU A 363 -1.44 -15.22 4.08
N TYR A 364 -2.08 -14.63 3.07
CA TYR A 364 -3.48 -14.90 2.82
C TYR A 364 -3.62 -16.21 2.02
N PHE A 365 -3.48 -17.34 2.74
CA PHE A 365 -3.91 -18.69 2.33
C PHE A 365 -3.16 -19.40 1.18
N CYS A 366 -1.84 -19.23 1.03
CA CYS A 366 -1.04 -19.99 0.05
C CYS A 366 -0.11 -21.07 0.71
N PRO A 367 0.00 -22.31 0.16
CA PRO A 367 0.91 -23.37 0.63
C PRO A 367 2.44 -23.14 0.52
N PRO A 368 3.01 -22.42 -0.48
CA PRO A 368 4.45 -22.32 -0.66
C PRO A 368 5.17 -21.56 0.48
N TYR A 369 4.41 -20.92 1.37
CA TYR A 369 4.96 -20.21 2.53
C TYR A 369 5.30 -21.09 3.72
N ASP A 370 4.83 -22.34 3.76
CA ASP A 370 5.14 -23.25 4.87
C ASP A 370 6.63 -23.59 4.88
N GLU A 371 7.21 -23.90 3.72
CA GLU A 371 8.65 -24.19 3.61
C GLU A 371 9.50 -22.94 3.88
N VAL A 372 9.02 -21.77 3.47
CA VAL A 372 9.67 -20.50 3.73
C VAL A 372 9.70 -20.22 5.24
N PHE A 373 8.61 -20.51 5.94
CA PHE A 373 8.53 -20.41 7.40
C PHE A 373 9.56 -21.30 8.10
N GLU A 374 9.72 -22.54 7.66
CA GLU A 374 10.73 -23.45 8.22
C GLU A 374 12.15 -22.91 8.02
N VAL A 375 12.45 -22.33 6.85
CA VAL A 375 13.76 -21.74 6.55
C VAL A 375 14.01 -20.47 7.39
N LEU A 376 12.98 -19.65 7.59
CA LEU A 376 13.07 -18.35 8.28
C LEU A 376 12.64 -18.40 9.75
N TYR A 377 12.44 -19.58 10.34
CA TYR A 377 11.93 -19.70 11.70
C TYR A 377 12.79 -18.90 12.72
N GLY A 378 14.12 -18.97 12.60
CA GLY A 378 15.03 -18.18 13.44
C GLY A 378 14.91 -16.66 13.27
N GLU A 379 14.52 -16.19 12.08
CA GLU A 379 14.27 -14.77 11.83
C GLU A 379 12.97 -14.30 12.46
N TYR A 380 11.92 -15.13 12.48
CA TYR A 380 10.71 -14.84 13.25
C TYR A 380 11.00 -14.71 14.74
N GLU A 381 11.86 -15.56 15.30
CA GLU A 381 12.27 -15.46 16.70
C GLU A 381 13.00 -14.15 16.98
N LYS A 382 13.96 -13.78 16.13
CA LYS A 382 14.66 -12.50 16.25
C LYS A 382 13.72 -11.30 16.10
N ALA A 383 12.75 -11.38 15.19
CA ALA A 383 11.77 -10.32 14.97
C ALA A 383 10.89 -10.09 16.20
N VAL A 384 10.44 -11.16 16.85
CA VAL A 384 9.71 -11.08 18.12
C VAL A 384 10.55 -10.44 19.24
N GLU A 385 11.86 -10.69 19.29
CA GLU A 385 12.75 -10.01 20.25
C GLU A 385 12.91 -8.50 19.98
N LYS A 386 12.71 -8.09 18.72
CA LYS A 386 12.91 -6.73 18.22
C LYS A 386 11.62 -5.90 18.10
N MET A 387 10.46 -6.46 18.42
CA MET A 387 9.19 -5.71 18.37
C MET A 387 9.30 -4.38 19.14
N GLY A 388 8.80 -3.31 18.53
CA GLY A 388 8.85 -1.95 19.04
C GLY A 388 10.25 -1.29 19.00
N LYS A 389 11.26 -1.91 18.38
CA LYS A 389 12.66 -1.42 18.34
C LYS A 389 13.20 -1.24 16.92
N TRP A 390 12.33 -1.03 15.95
CA TRP A 390 12.71 -0.76 14.57
C TRP A 390 13.44 0.57 14.43
N SER A 391 14.43 0.63 13.53
CA SER A 391 15.16 1.87 13.28
C SER A 391 14.25 2.88 12.59
N PRO A 392 14.21 4.15 13.06
CA PRO A 392 13.48 5.21 12.37
C PRO A 392 14.12 5.57 11.02
N LYS A 393 15.29 5.01 10.70
CA LYS A 393 15.97 5.22 9.42
C LYS A 393 15.36 4.42 8.28
N ILE A 394 14.46 3.48 8.55
CA ILE A 394 13.79 2.67 7.52
C ILE A 394 12.29 2.90 7.68
N SER A 395 11.66 3.45 6.65
CA SER A 395 10.20 3.53 6.59
C SER A 395 9.63 2.22 6.07
N HIS A 396 8.45 1.87 6.59
CA HIS A 396 7.67 0.74 6.15
C HIS A 396 6.25 1.23 5.78
N ILE A 397 5.72 0.73 4.66
CA ILE A 397 4.37 1.10 4.20
C ILE A 397 3.26 0.54 5.11
N ALA A 398 3.56 -0.49 5.89
CA ALA A 398 2.72 -1.04 6.94
C ALA A 398 3.57 -1.37 8.16
N ASP A 399 2.95 -1.42 9.34
CA ASP A 399 3.65 -1.73 10.59
C ASP A 399 4.20 -3.18 10.55
N PRO A 400 5.53 -3.37 10.61
CA PRO A 400 6.12 -4.70 10.62
C PRO A 400 5.69 -5.57 11.80
N ASP A 401 5.45 -4.99 12.97
CA ASP A 401 5.06 -5.74 14.17
C ASP A 401 3.64 -6.29 14.02
N GLU A 402 2.73 -5.48 13.49
CA GLU A 402 1.40 -5.93 13.10
C GLU A 402 1.48 -7.10 12.11
N LYS A 403 2.38 -7.02 11.12
CA LYS A 403 2.57 -8.10 10.13
C LYS A 403 3.18 -9.37 10.73
N ILE A 404 4.09 -9.25 11.70
CA ILE A 404 4.57 -10.40 12.48
C ILE A 404 3.39 -11.09 13.18
N ALA A 405 2.52 -10.31 13.84
CA ALA A 405 1.35 -10.85 14.51
C ALA A 405 0.43 -11.60 13.52
N GLU A 406 0.10 -10.98 12.38
CA GLU A 406 -0.71 -11.60 11.32
C GLU A 406 -0.11 -12.93 10.85
N HIS A 407 1.21 -12.97 10.62
CA HIS A 407 1.90 -14.17 10.16
C HIS A 407 1.85 -15.30 11.19
N LEU A 408 2.19 -15.00 12.44
CA LEU A 408 2.16 -16.00 13.52
C LEU A 408 0.74 -16.54 13.73
N MET A 409 -0.28 -15.68 13.67
CA MET A 409 -1.67 -16.12 13.77
C MET A 409 -2.05 -17.02 12.60
N ALA A 410 -1.66 -16.68 11.36
CA ALA A 410 -1.93 -17.50 10.19
C ALA A 410 -1.28 -18.90 10.31
N PHE A 411 -0.01 -18.99 10.75
CA PHE A 411 0.66 -20.28 10.96
C PHE A 411 0.04 -21.09 12.09
N TYR A 412 -0.38 -20.45 13.18
CA TYR A 412 -1.08 -21.12 14.26
C TYR A 412 -2.44 -21.70 13.80
N LEU A 413 -3.23 -20.90 13.09
CA LEU A 413 -4.54 -21.32 12.57
C LEU A 413 -4.40 -22.49 11.59
N LYS A 414 -3.39 -22.47 10.72
CA LYS A 414 -3.04 -23.58 9.82
C LYS A 414 -2.46 -24.80 10.55
N GLY A 415 -2.08 -24.66 11.82
CA GLY A 415 -1.52 -25.74 12.64
C GLY A 415 -0.04 -26.03 12.41
N LYS A 416 0.70 -25.05 11.87
CA LYS A 416 2.16 -25.15 11.69
C LYS A 416 2.93 -24.90 12.97
N ILE A 417 2.43 -23.99 13.79
CA ILE A 417 2.88 -23.78 15.16
C ILE A 417 1.73 -24.08 16.12
N ASN A 418 2.06 -24.36 17.38
CA ASN A 418 1.09 -24.70 18.42
C ASN A 418 1.20 -23.73 19.61
N LEU A 419 0.28 -23.84 20.59
CA LEU A 419 0.24 -22.94 21.75
C LEU A 419 1.47 -23.05 22.68
N THR A 420 2.28 -24.09 22.55
CA THR A 420 3.52 -24.27 23.32
C THR A 420 4.76 -23.88 22.52
N ASP A 421 4.58 -23.42 21.28
CA ASP A 421 5.68 -23.04 20.39
C ASP A 421 6.43 -21.81 20.94
N ARG A 422 7.76 -21.83 20.82
CA ARG A 422 8.64 -20.83 21.42
C ARG A 422 8.38 -19.44 20.85
N VAL A 423 8.20 -19.31 19.53
CA VAL A 423 8.02 -18.00 18.90
C VAL A 423 6.66 -17.41 19.26
N LEU A 424 5.61 -18.24 19.30
CA LEU A 424 4.27 -17.81 19.67
C LEU A 424 4.19 -17.39 21.14
N ASN A 425 4.81 -18.13 22.05
CA ASN A 425 4.86 -17.77 23.46
C ASN A 425 5.63 -16.46 23.69
N SER A 426 6.80 -16.31 23.07
CA SER A 426 7.59 -15.07 23.16
C SER A 426 6.80 -13.87 22.63
N PHE A 427 6.01 -14.05 21.56
CA PHE A 427 5.12 -13.00 21.05
C PHE A 427 4.11 -12.57 22.11
N TRP A 428 3.36 -13.50 22.71
CA TRP A 428 2.32 -13.16 23.69
C TRP A 428 2.90 -12.52 24.97
N GLU A 429 4.10 -12.92 25.37
CA GLU A 429 4.81 -12.35 26.53
C GLU A 429 5.29 -10.91 26.28
N LYS A 430 5.71 -10.58 25.06
CA LYS A 430 6.40 -9.31 24.74
C LYS A 430 5.54 -8.28 24.03
N ALA A 431 4.53 -8.71 23.29
CA ALA A 431 3.63 -7.82 22.56
C ALA A 431 2.94 -6.84 23.51
N SER A 432 2.67 -5.62 23.05
CA SER A 432 1.82 -4.68 23.79
C SER A 432 0.35 -5.12 23.75
N ASP A 433 -0.50 -4.50 24.59
CA ASP A 433 -1.96 -4.73 24.54
C ASP A 433 -2.52 -4.40 23.15
N GLU A 434 -2.02 -3.31 22.52
CA GLU A 434 -2.38 -2.92 21.16
C GLU A 434 -2.03 -4.00 20.13
N LEU A 435 -0.80 -4.52 20.17
CA LEU A 435 -0.36 -5.51 19.19
C LEU A 435 -1.07 -6.86 19.39
N ARG A 436 -1.34 -7.25 20.64
CA ARG A 436 -2.18 -8.41 20.93
C ARG A 436 -3.62 -8.22 20.44
N ALA A 437 -4.18 -7.01 20.59
CA ALA A 437 -5.49 -6.67 20.04
C ALA A 437 -5.52 -6.78 18.51
N HIS A 438 -4.48 -6.30 17.83
CA HIS A 438 -4.35 -6.46 16.37
C HIS A 438 -4.33 -7.93 15.95
N ALA A 439 -3.57 -8.77 16.65
CA ALA A 439 -3.54 -10.21 16.40
C ALA A 439 -4.94 -10.85 16.51
N MET A 440 -5.69 -10.46 17.56
CA MET A 440 -7.04 -10.94 17.78
C MET A 440 -8.03 -10.40 16.73
N GLU A 441 -7.93 -9.12 16.37
CA GLU A 441 -8.72 -8.52 15.30
C GLU A 441 -8.49 -9.24 13.97
N PHE A 442 -7.23 -9.46 13.59
CA PHE A 442 -6.86 -10.13 12.35
C PHE A 442 -7.53 -11.50 12.23
N ILE A 443 -7.51 -12.30 13.30
CA ILE A 443 -8.20 -13.59 13.31
C ILE A 443 -9.69 -13.37 13.10
N GLY A 444 -10.32 -12.49 13.90
CA GLY A 444 -11.75 -12.21 13.85
C GLY A 444 -12.21 -11.79 12.45
N ARG A 445 -11.44 -10.93 11.77
CA ARG A 445 -11.70 -10.46 10.40
C ARG A 445 -11.45 -11.52 9.33
N SER A 446 -10.63 -12.51 9.62
CA SER A 446 -10.33 -13.62 8.70
C SER A 446 -11.38 -14.74 8.75
N LEU A 447 -12.05 -14.93 9.90
CA LEU A 447 -13.04 -15.99 10.11
C LEU A 447 -14.21 -16.02 9.11
N PRO A 448 -14.81 -14.89 8.66
CA PRO A 448 -15.92 -14.92 7.70
C PRO A 448 -15.60 -15.68 6.41
N ASN A 449 -14.34 -15.83 6.02
CA ASN A 449 -13.93 -16.54 4.80
C ASN A 449 -13.50 -18.00 5.05
N ILE A 450 -13.58 -18.49 6.28
CA ILE A 450 -13.06 -19.80 6.67
C ILE A 450 -14.20 -20.77 6.97
N GLU A 451 -14.19 -21.92 6.29
CA GLU A 451 -15.15 -23.02 6.51
C GLU A 451 -14.54 -24.22 7.25
N GLU A 452 -13.22 -24.24 7.38
CA GLU A 452 -12.49 -25.35 7.99
C GLU A 452 -12.73 -25.42 9.51
N LYS A 453 -13.41 -26.49 9.94
CA LYS A 453 -13.75 -26.73 11.35
C LYS A 453 -12.52 -26.77 12.26
N GLU A 454 -11.38 -27.23 11.76
CA GLU A 454 -10.16 -27.34 12.56
C GLU A 454 -9.56 -25.95 12.87
N ILE A 455 -9.65 -25.01 11.92
CA ILE A 455 -9.26 -23.63 12.15
C ILE A 455 -10.15 -23.02 13.25
N LEU A 456 -11.47 -23.20 13.16
CA LEU A 456 -12.41 -22.69 14.18
C LEU A 456 -12.12 -23.25 15.58
N LYS A 457 -11.75 -24.53 15.69
CA LYS A 457 -11.36 -25.14 16.97
C LYS A 457 -10.09 -24.51 17.52
N ARG A 458 -9.04 -24.34 16.70
CA ARG A 458 -7.80 -23.68 17.13
C ARG A 458 -8.05 -22.24 17.55
N SER A 459 -8.87 -21.51 16.80
CA SER A 459 -9.31 -20.16 17.17
C SER A 459 -9.95 -20.15 18.57
N LYS A 460 -10.90 -21.06 18.85
CA LYS A 460 -11.51 -21.17 20.19
C LYS A 460 -10.48 -21.45 21.29
N LEU A 461 -9.58 -22.41 21.07
CA LEU A 461 -8.55 -22.78 22.03
C LEU A 461 -7.62 -21.61 22.36
N LEU A 462 -7.21 -20.85 21.35
CA LEU A 462 -6.40 -19.65 21.55
C LEU A 462 -7.18 -18.61 22.36
N TRP A 463 -8.41 -18.29 21.97
CA TRP A 463 -9.25 -17.33 22.70
C TRP A 463 -9.42 -17.70 24.17
N GLU A 464 -9.80 -18.95 24.45
CA GLU A 464 -10.04 -19.43 25.82
C GLU A 464 -8.76 -19.38 26.67
N LEU A 465 -7.60 -19.70 26.09
CA LEU A 465 -6.32 -19.54 26.76
C LEU A 465 -6.02 -18.07 27.08
N ARG A 466 -6.18 -17.17 26.10
CA ARG A 466 -5.86 -15.75 26.26
C ARG A 466 -6.78 -15.06 27.24
N LEU A 467 -8.09 -15.35 27.20
CA LEU A 467 -9.05 -14.85 28.18
C LEU A 467 -8.68 -15.31 29.60
N LYS A 468 -8.35 -16.60 29.78
CA LYS A 468 -7.89 -17.12 31.07
C LYS A 468 -6.63 -16.41 31.57
N SER A 469 -5.63 -16.21 30.70
CA SER A 469 -4.40 -15.48 31.04
C SER A 469 -4.70 -14.04 31.47
N ALA A 470 -5.65 -13.36 30.81
CA ALA A 470 -6.08 -12.02 31.18
C ALA A 470 -6.77 -11.99 32.56
N GLU A 471 -7.62 -12.97 32.86
CA GLU A 471 -8.33 -13.08 34.13
C GLU A 471 -7.40 -13.34 35.33
N GLU A 472 -6.36 -14.17 35.12
CA GLU A 472 -5.36 -14.55 36.11
C GLU A 472 -4.25 -13.49 36.28
N SER A 473 -4.10 -12.56 35.33
CA SER A 473 -3.09 -11.50 35.37
C SER A 473 -3.31 -10.50 36.52
N LEU A 474 -2.22 -10.12 37.18
CA LEU A 474 -2.22 -9.02 38.16
C LEU A 474 -2.37 -7.64 37.48
N GLN A 475 -1.99 -7.53 36.20
CA GLN A 475 -2.04 -6.31 35.39
C GLN A 475 -3.17 -6.40 34.37
N LYS A 476 -4.42 -6.42 34.85
CA LYS A 476 -5.61 -6.58 33.97
C LYS A 476 -5.76 -5.47 32.93
N ASN A 477 -5.22 -4.28 33.19
CA ASN A 477 -5.28 -3.17 32.26
C ASN A 477 -4.49 -3.44 30.96
N ASP A 478 -3.47 -4.30 31.00
CA ASP A 478 -2.62 -4.60 29.84
C ASP A 478 -3.26 -5.63 28.89
N TYR A 479 -4.51 -6.01 29.13
CA TYR A 479 -5.28 -6.97 28.34
C TYR A 479 -6.61 -6.39 27.86
N LYS A 480 -6.90 -5.12 28.18
CA LYS A 480 -8.21 -4.54 27.89
C LYS A 480 -8.46 -4.48 26.39
N LYS A 481 -7.46 -4.09 25.59
CA LYS A 481 -7.58 -4.00 24.13
C LYS A 481 -7.63 -5.39 23.50
N GLU A 482 -6.75 -6.29 23.94
CA GLU A 482 -6.71 -7.68 23.48
C GLU A 482 -8.07 -8.36 23.62
N ILE A 483 -8.68 -8.28 24.81
CA ILE A 483 -9.96 -8.93 25.10
C ILE A 483 -11.12 -8.19 24.40
N ALA A 484 -11.05 -6.87 24.25
CA ALA A 484 -12.06 -6.10 23.53
C ALA A 484 -12.16 -6.50 22.04
N ALA A 485 -11.07 -6.96 21.42
CA ALA A 485 -11.05 -7.39 20.02
C ALA A 485 -11.93 -8.62 19.71
N PHE A 486 -12.50 -9.28 20.73
CA PHE A 486 -13.48 -10.35 20.53
C PHE A 486 -14.74 -9.89 19.78
N GLY A 487 -15.03 -8.59 19.70
CA GLY A 487 -16.14 -8.09 18.88
C GLY A 487 -16.02 -8.55 17.42
N TRP A 488 -14.81 -8.52 16.84
CA TRP A 488 -14.53 -9.06 15.50
C TRP A 488 -14.89 -10.55 15.37
N TRP A 489 -14.68 -11.33 16.43
CA TRP A 489 -15.00 -12.76 16.46
C TRP A 489 -16.50 -13.00 16.59
N PHE A 490 -17.14 -12.22 17.46
CA PHE A 490 -18.59 -12.26 17.62
C PHE A 490 -19.26 -11.96 16.30
N ILE A 491 -18.88 -10.88 15.59
CA ILE A 491 -19.53 -10.51 14.32
C ILE A 491 -19.29 -11.52 13.18
N SER A 492 -18.23 -12.33 13.23
CA SER A 492 -17.89 -13.29 12.18
C SER A 492 -18.97 -14.33 11.84
N GLY A 493 -19.82 -14.71 12.81
CA GLY A 493 -20.93 -15.65 12.56
C GLY A 493 -20.53 -17.10 12.47
N ARG A 494 -19.25 -17.42 12.67
CA ARG A 494 -18.73 -18.78 12.50
C ARG A 494 -18.87 -19.67 13.74
N PHE A 495 -19.15 -19.09 14.90
CA PHE A 495 -19.30 -19.83 16.15
C PHE A 495 -20.76 -20.03 16.53
N GLU A 496 -21.04 -21.10 17.28
CA GLU A 496 -22.34 -21.33 17.92
C GLU A 496 -22.73 -20.14 18.79
N ASN A 497 -23.95 -19.63 18.61
CA ASN A 497 -24.41 -18.40 19.26
C ASN A 497 -24.34 -18.48 20.79
N THR A 498 -24.66 -19.63 21.39
CA THR A 498 -24.60 -19.83 22.84
C THR A 498 -23.20 -19.59 23.40
N TRP A 499 -22.18 -20.18 22.78
CA TRP A 499 -20.78 -19.96 23.13
C TRP A 499 -20.39 -18.50 22.84
N ALA A 500 -20.74 -17.96 21.66
CA ALA A 500 -20.36 -16.61 21.27
C ALA A 500 -20.90 -15.53 22.22
N PHE A 501 -22.16 -15.64 22.66
CA PHE A 501 -22.74 -14.73 23.66
C PHE A 501 -22.05 -14.83 25.02
N GLN A 502 -21.73 -16.04 25.48
CA GLN A 502 -21.02 -16.24 26.75
C GLN A 502 -19.62 -15.61 26.74
N GLN A 503 -18.89 -15.78 25.63
CA GLN A 503 -17.56 -15.20 25.47
C GLN A 503 -17.63 -13.68 25.29
N LEU A 504 -18.60 -13.17 24.53
CA LEU A 504 -18.82 -11.73 24.37
C LEU A 504 -19.11 -11.07 25.73
N LEU A 505 -19.99 -11.66 26.52
CA LEU A 505 -20.32 -11.16 27.86
C LEU A 505 -19.09 -11.12 28.78
N GLN A 506 -18.25 -12.15 28.76
CA GLN A 506 -17.00 -12.18 29.52
C GLN A 506 -16.03 -11.10 29.05
N ALA A 507 -15.87 -10.96 27.73
CA ALA A 507 -15.02 -9.94 27.14
C ALA A 507 -15.44 -8.54 27.60
N ILE A 508 -16.70 -8.17 27.41
CA ILE A 508 -17.25 -6.86 27.81
C ILE A 508 -17.05 -6.60 29.30
N LYS A 509 -17.30 -7.61 30.15
CA LYS A 509 -17.13 -7.47 31.60
C LYS A 509 -15.70 -7.19 32.00
N PHE A 510 -14.74 -7.80 31.31
CA PHE A 510 -13.32 -7.66 31.56
C PHE A 510 -12.79 -6.33 31.03
N SER A 511 -12.95 -6.06 29.74
CA SER A 511 -12.37 -4.90 29.06
C SER A 511 -13.14 -3.60 29.29
N LYS A 512 -14.42 -3.69 29.70
CA LYS A 512 -15.40 -2.59 29.78
C LYS A 512 -15.75 -1.94 28.44
N ARG A 513 -15.32 -2.53 27.32
CA ARG A 513 -15.55 -2.06 25.96
C ARG A 513 -15.42 -3.21 24.96
N ILE A 514 -15.89 -3.06 23.72
CA ILE A 514 -15.71 -4.07 22.69
C ILE A 514 -15.33 -3.41 21.37
N GLU A 515 -14.58 -4.10 20.52
CA GLU A 515 -14.23 -3.59 19.19
C GLU A 515 -14.58 -4.60 18.09
N PRO A 516 -15.32 -4.19 17.04
CA PRO A 516 -15.92 -2.87 16.82
C PRO A 516 -17.32 -2.79 17.45
N THR A 517 -17.57 -1.79 18.31
CA THR A 517 -18.83 -1.70 19.08
C THR A 517 -20.07 -1.63 18.20
N ASN A 518 -20.07 -0.81 17.15
CA ASN A 518 -21.23 -0.61 16.28
C ASN A 518 -21.67 -1.89 15.56
N LEU A 519 -20.75 -2.65 14.96
CA LEU A 519 -21.08 -3.90 14.27
C LEU A 519 -21.51 -5.01 15.25
N VAL A 520 -20.99 -4.98 16.49
CA VAL A 520 -21.46 -5.87 17.54
C VAL A 520 -22.92 -5.57 17.86
N VAL A 521 -23.29 -4.31 18.08
CA VAL A 521 -24.69 -3.92 18.36
C VAL A 521 -25.62 -4.26 17.19
N GLU A 522 -25.19 -4.01 15.95
CA GLU A 522 -25.93 -4.41 14.74
C GLU A 522 -26.24 -5.91 14.72
N ARG A 523 -25.24 -6.74 15.03
CA ARG A 523 -25.45 -8.18 15.12
C ARG A 523 -26.34 -8.58 16.29
N LEU A 524 -26.20 -7.94 17.45
CA LEU A 524 -27.09 -8.20 18.60
C LEU A 524 -28.55 -7.92 18.21
N ALA A 525 -28.81 -6.82 17.50
CA ALA A 525 -30.14 -6.47 17.00
C ALA A 525 -30.70 -7.52 16.03
N ARG A 526 -29.86 -8.11 15.16
CA ARG A 526 -30.28 -9.23 14.28
C ARG A 526 -30.59 -10.52 15.05
N LEU A 527 -29.90 -10.78 16.16
CA LEU A 527 -30.06 -12.01 16.94
C LEU A 527 -31.13 -11.94 18.03
N VAL A 528 -31.56 -10.74 18.43
CA VAL A 528 -32.51 -10.52 19.54
C VAL A 528 -33.85 -11.24 19.35
N THR A 529 -34.29 -11.47 18.11
CA THR A 529 -35.54 -12.22 17.85
C THR A 529 -35.45 -13.67 18.33
N ASN A 530 -34.28 -14.29 18.23
CA ASN A 530 -34.06 -15.69 18.61
C ASN A 530 -33.44 -15.84 20.01
N TYR A 531 -32.71 -14.82 20.47
CA TYR A 531 -31.97 -14.80 21.74
C TYR A 531 -32.18 -13.46 22.48
N PRO A 532 -33.43 -13.11 22.85
CA PRO A 532 -33.76 -11.78 23.37
C PRO A 532 -33.02 -11.49 24.68
N LYS A 533 -32.99 -12.45 25.60
CA LYS A 533 -32.33 -12.30 26.90
C LYS A 533 -30.82 -12.11 26.76
N GLU A 534 -30.15 -12.96 26.00
CA GLU A 534 -28.69 -12.90 25.82
C GLU A 534 -28.27 -11.61 25.10
N ALA A 535 -29.00 -11.21 24.06
CA ALA A 535 -28.69 -10.02 23.29
C ALA A 535 -28.80 -8.74 24.14
N VAL A 536 -29.89 -8.58 24.88
CA VAL A 536 -30.10 -7.41 25.76
C VAL A 536 -29.11 -7.43 26.92
N ARG A 537 -28.78 -8.60 27.46
CA ARG A 537 -27.80 -8.70 28.55
C ARG A 537 -26.40 -8.25 28.10
N CYS A 538 -25.94 -8.67 26.91
CA CYS A 538 -24.68 -8.19 26.35
C CYS A 538 -24.74 -6.68 26.08
N PHE A 539 -25.84 -6.19 25.50
CA PHE A 539 -26.00 -4.75 25.24
C PHE A 539 -26.03 -3.91 26.52
N LYS A 540 -26.72 -4.36 27.56
CA LYS A 540 -26.72 -3.71 28.87
C LYS A 540 -25.32 -3.58 29.44
N GLU A 541 -24.50 -4.63 29.35
CA GLU A 541 -23.15 -4.63 29.90
C GLU A 541 -22.20 -3.75 29.07
N LEU A 542 -22.45 -3.58 27.77
CA LEU A 542 -21.81 -2.53 26.97
C LEU A 542 -22.21 -1.15 27.50
N VAL A 543 -23.51 -0.93 27.74
CA VAL A 543 -24.03 0.32 28.35
C VAL A 543 -23.45 0.57 29.73
N ASP A 544 -23.19 -0.45 30.53
CA ASP A 544 -22.54 -0.29 31.84
C ASP A 544 -21.02 -0.04 31.75
N GLY A 545 -20.42 -0.27 30.58
CA GLY A 545 -19.00 -0.08 30.31
C GLY A 545 -18.61 1.38 30.04
N GLU A 546 -17.41 1.52 29.48
CA GLU A 546 -16.84 2.76 28.94
C GLU A 546 -17.51 3.02 27.58
N ILE A 547 -18.45 3.97 27.53
CA ILE A 547 -19.13 4.41 26.30
C ILE A 547 -18.82 5.88 26.08
N GLU A 548 -18.39 6.23 24.88
CA GLU A 548 -18.29 7.62 24.44
C GLU A 548 -19.57 8.06 23.71
N TYR A 549 -19.82 9.38 23.68
CA TYR A 549 -21.00 9.94 23.01
C TYR A 549 -21.11 9.54 21.52
N TRP A 550 -19.97 9.44 20.83
CA TRP A 550 -19.90 9.05 19.42
C TRP A 550 -20.26 7.58 19.18
N ASP A 551 -20.01 6.69 20.13
CA ASP A 551 -20.40 5.29 20.03
C ASP A 551 -21.92 5.19 19.89
N VAL A 552 -22.65 5.90 20.75
CA VAL A 552 -24.12 5.89 20.78
C VAL A 552 -24.72 6.38 19.46
N LEU A 553 -24.11 7.39 18.83
CA LEU A 553 -24.53 7.84 17.49
C LEU A 553 -24.33 6.75 16.43
N GLY A 554 -23.25 5.97 16.53
CA GLY A 554 -22.87 4.95 15.56
C GLY A 554 -23.76 3.70 15.55
N TRP A 555 -24.48 3.42 16.64
CA TRP A 555 -25.37 2.26 16.76
C TRP A 555 -26.80 2.60 17.21
N HIS A 556 -27.16 3.88 17.24
CA HIS A 556 -28.44 4.37 17.76
C HIS A 556 -29.64 3.59 17.22
N LYS A 557 -29.70 3.43 15.90
CA LYS A 557 -30.81 2.77 15.21
C LYS A 557 -30.89 1.29 15.60
N GLU A 558 -29.76 0.60 15.58
CA GLU A 558 -29.65 -0.82 15.90
C GLU A 558 -30.00 -1.07 17.38
N ALA A 559 -29.62 -0.17 18.28
CA ALA A 559 -30.00 -0.25 19.69
C ALA A 559 -31.50 0.01 19.92
N GLU A 560 -32.11 0.96 19.21
CA GLU A 560 -33.57 1.17 19.26
C GLU A 560 -34.32 -0.08 18.79
N GLU A 561 -33.89 -0.68 17.68
CA GLU A 561 -34.45 -1.93 17.17
C GLU A 561 -34.29 -3.08 18.17
N LEU A 562 -33.08 -3.26 18.73
CA LEU A 562 -32.78 -4.29 19.73
C LEU A 562 -33.69 -4.17 20.95
N LEU A 563 -33.77 -2.98 21.54
CA LEU A 563 -34.54 -2.74 22.77
C LEU A 563 -36.04 -2.85 22.51
N SER A 564 -36.53 -2.38 21.36
CA SER A 564 -37.95 -2.48 20.99
C SER A 564 -38.38 -3.96 20.88
N ILE A 565 -37.61 -4.77 20.15
CA ILE A 565 -37.93 -6.21 20.00
C ILE A 565 -37.85 -6.93 21.35
N ALA A 566 -36.92 -6.56 22.21
CA ALA A 566 -36.79 -7.13 23.54
C ALA A 566 -38.00 -6.83 24.45
N LEU A 567 -38.55 -5.62 24.40
CA LEU A 567 -39.76 -5.24 25.15
C LEU A 567 -41.01 -6.00 24.68
N GLU A 568 -41.08 -6.32 23.39
CA GLU A 568 -42.17 -7.10 22.79
C GLU A 568 -42.02 -8.62 23.01
N SER A 569 -40.84 -9.09 23.43
CA SER A 569 -40.54 -10.51 23.65
C SER A 569 -41.50 -11.21 24.63
N ALA A 570 -41.64 -12.53 24.54
CA ALA A 570 -42.35 -13.30 25.57
C ALA A 570 -41.48 -13.55 26.83
N ASP A 571 -40.18 -13.28 26.75
CA ASP A 571 -39.23 -13.46 27.85
C ASP A 571 -39.28 -12.26 28.82
N ILE A 572 -39.78 -12.51 30.03
CA ILE A 572 -39.95 -11.49 31.08
C ILE A 572 -38.60 -10.86 31.46
N GLU A 573 -37.54 -11.67 31.57
CA GLU A 573 -36.22 -11.19 31.97
C GLU A 573 -35.62 -10.30 30.88
N ALA A 574 -35.87 -10.61 29.61
CA ALA A 574 -35.46 -9.75 28.50
C ALA A 574 -36.14 -8.37 28.54
N LYS A 575 -37.43 -8.31 28.90
CA LYS A 575 -38.15 -7.03 29.07
C LYS A 575 -37.57 -6.20 30.21
N GLU A 576 -37.42 -6.81 31.38
CA GLU A 576 -36.88 -6.13 32.56
C GLU A 576 -35.48 -5.57 32.29
N LEU A 577 -34.62 -6.35 31.61
CA LEU A 577 -33.28 -5.89 31.21
C LEU A 577 -33.33 -4.77 30.16
N ALA A 578 -34.30 -4.78 29.25
CA ALA A 578 -34.47 -3.73 28.24
C ALA A 578 -34.92 -2.42 28.88
N GLU A 579 -35.90 -2.46 29.79
CA GLU A 579 -36.36 -1.30 30.55
C GLU A 579 -35.23 -0.69 31.40
N GLU A 580 -34.45 -1.53 32.08
CA GLU A 580 -33.29 -1.07 32.86
C GLU A 580 -32.25 -0.39 31.97
N THR A 581 -31.94 -0.99 30.82
CA THR A 581 -30.98 -0.42 29.85
C THR A 581 -31.48 0.93 29.31
N ILE A 582 -32.76 1.07 28.98
CA ILE A 582 -33.35 2.35 28.51
C ILE A 582 -33.23 3.43 29.59
N HIS A 583 -33.57 3.11 30.84
CA HIS A 583 -33.41 4.07 31.94
C HIS A 583 -31.95 4.50 32.15
N LYS A 584 -30.99 3.58 31.98
CA LYS A 584 -29.56 3.90 32.07
C LYS A 584 -29.08 4.79 30.94
N LEU A 585 -29.50 4.53 29.70
CA LEU A 585 -29.21 5.39 28.56
C LEU A 585 -29.78 6.80 28.79
N GLY A 586 -31.01 6.91 29.30
CA GLY A 586 -31.60 8.19 29.70
C GLY A 586 -30.82 8.91 30.81
N ALA A 587 -30.29 8.17 31.78
CA ALA A 587 -29.43 8.73 32.84
C ALA A 587 -28.06 9.22 32.33
N ARG A 588 -27.66 8.82 31.12
CA ARG A 588 -26.47 9.30 30.40
C ARG A 588 -26.82 10.33 29.31
N ASP A 589 -27.94 11.03 29.46
CA ASP A 589 -28.45 12.08 28.56
C ASP A 589 -28.94 11.61 27.16
N HIS A 590 -29.11 10.30 26.94
CA HIS A 590 -29.71 9.75 25.73
C HIS A 590 -31.24 9.55 25.87
N LEU A 591 -31.96 10.67 26.05
CA LEU A 591 -33.39 10.69 26.36
C LEU A 591 -34.29 10.18 25.22
N GLU A 592 -33.78 10.16 23.99
CA GLU A 592 -34.41 9.57 22.81
C GLU A 592 -34.98 8.15 23.03
N PHE A 593 -34.24 7.28 23.72
CA PHE A 593 -34.59 5.87 23.94
C PHE A 593 -35.81 5.73 24.86
N GLY A 594 -36.10 6.74 25.69
CA GLY A 594 -37.30 6.79 26.53
C GLY A 594 -38.61 6.84 25.74
N LYS A 595 -38.57 7.15 24.43
CA LYS A 595 -39.75 7.06 23.55
C LYS A 595 -40.20 5.61 23.31
N ILE A 596 -39.30 4.64 23.45
CA ILE A 596 -39.57 3.22 23.21
C ILE A 596 -40.50 2.66 24.30
N LEU A 597 -40.37 3.12 25.56
CA LEU A 597 -41.22 2.71 26.69
C LEU A 597 -42.69 3.18 26.58
N LYS A 598 -43.00 4.04 25.61
CA LYS A 598 -44.34 4.63 25.42
C LYS A 598 -45.16 3.96 24.32
N LYS A 599 -44.59 2.96 23.65
CA LYS A 599 -45.29 2.03 22.75
C LYS A 599 -45.69 0.79 23.54
#